data_AF-A0A536UC49-F1
#
_entry.id   AF-A0A536UC49-F1
#
_cell.length_a   1.000
_cell.length_b   1.000
_cell.length_c   1.000
_cell.angle_alpha   90.00
_cell.angle_beta   90.00
_cell.angle_gamma   90.00
#
_symmetry.space_group_name_H-M   'P 1'
#
loop_
_entity.id
_entity.type
_entity.pdbx_description
1 polymer ?
#
loop_
_entity_poly.entity_id
_entity_poly.type
_entity_poly.pdbx_seq_one_letter_code
_entity_poly.pdbx_strand_id
1 'polypeptide(L)' 'MDEQQLREAVRALLRRNTRNGYSPLLRRHYCYIAPAPPKPYPFQWFWDTCFHVIMLARLGECELA' A
#
# COMPACT_ATOMS: atom_id res chain seq x y z
N MET A 1 -12.51 6.04 18.93
CA MET A 1 -11.75 6.44 17.75
C MET A 1 -12.66 7.33 16.91
N ASP A 2 -12.26 8.57 16.67
CA ASP A 2 -12.98 9.47 15.76
C ASP A 2 -12.54 9.24 14.29
N GLU A 3 -13.20 9.91 13.34
CA GLU A 3 -12.91 9.76 11.90
C GLU A 3 -11.47 10.15 11.55
N GLN A 4 -10.93 11.20 12.19
CA GLN A 4 -9.57 11.66 11.91
C GLN A 4 -8.55 10.62 12.38
N GLN A 5 -8.74 10.09 13.58
CA GLN A 5 -7.90 9.00 14.13
C GLN A 5 -7.96 7.76 13.24
N LEU A 6 -9.14 7.41 12.71
CA LEU A 6 -9.28 6.30 11.77
C LEU A 6 -8.50 6.56 10.47
N ARG A 7 -8.63 7.75 9.88
CA ARG A 7 -7.89 8.12 8.66
C ARG A 7 -6.38 8.04 8.84
N GLU A 8 -5.85 8.54 9.97
CA GLU A 8 -4.42 8.43 10.28
C GLU A 8 -3.98 6.98 10.47
N ALA A 9 -4.79 6.16 11.14
CA ALA A 9 -4.50 4.73 11.32
C ALA A 9 -4.45 3.99 9.98
N VAL A 10 -5.38 4.27 9.06
CA VAL A 10 -5.38 3.69 7.72
C VAL A 10 -4.16 4.14 6.92
N ARG A 11 -3.81 5.43 6.95
CA ARG A 11 -2.62 5.95 6.28
C ARG A 11 -1.35 5.24 6.79
N ALA A 12 -1.21 5.12 8.11
CA ALA A 12 -0.09 4.42 8.73
C ALA A 12 -0.04 2.93 8.32
N LEU A 13 -1.20 2.26 8.26
CA LEU A 13 -1.31 0.87 7.83
C LEU A 13 -0.84 0.67 6.38
N LEU A 14 -1.35 1.48 5.44
CA LEU A 14 -1.00 1.37 4.01
C LEU A 14 0.49 1.66 3.77
N ARG A 15 1.03 2.70 4.43
CA ARG A 15 2.47 3.03 4.35
C ARG A 15 3.34 1.90 4.91
N ARG A 16 2.97 1.32 6.06
CA ARG A 16 3.69 0.18 6.65
C ARG A 16 3.69 -1.05 5.73
N ASN A 17 2.63 -1.24 4.97
CA ASN A 17 2.50 -2.34 4.02
C ASN A 17 3.10 -2.04 2.64
N THR A 18 3.53 -0.80 2.38
CA THR A 18 4.19 -0.42 1.13
C THR A 18 5.55 -1.09 1.01
N ARG A 19 5.85 -1.60 -0.17
CA ARG A 19 7.11 -2.23 -0.55
C ARG A 19 7.61 -1.52 -1.80
N ASN A 20 8.80 -0.97 -1.72
CA ASN A 20 9.50 -0.44 -2.86
C ASN A 20 10.92 -1.00 -2.91
N GLY A 21 11.53 -0.94 -4.07
CA GLY A 21 12.88 -1.45 -4.28
C GLY A 21 13.26 -1.40 -5.75
N TYR A 22 14.40 -2.02 -6.05
CA TYR A 22 14.88 -2.20 -7.40
C TYR A 22 14.97 -3.71 -7.69
N SER A 23 14.45 -4.15 -8.82
CA SER A 23 14.61 -5.51 -9.31
C SER A 23 15.83 -5.56 -10.23
N PRO A 24 16.94 -6.23 -9.84
CA PRO A 24 18.11 -6.38 -10.72
C PRO A 24 17.77 -7.19 -11.98
N LEU A 25 16.89 -8.19 -11.84
CA LEU A 25 16.43 -9.04 -12.94
C LEU A 25 15.66 -8.24 -14.00
N LEU A 26 14.70 -7.42 -13.57
CA LEU A 26 13.85 -6.64 -14.48
C LEU A 26 14.45 -5.27 -14.83
N ARG A 27 15.55 -4.88 -14.18
CA ARG A 27 16.18 -3.56 -14.25
C ARG A 27 15.19 -2.41 -14.07
N ARG A 28 14.31 -2.54 -13.08
CA ARG A 28 13.21 -1.58 -12.81
C ARG A 28 13.01 -1.38 -11.32
N HIS A 29 12.69 -0.14 -10.96
CA HIS A 29 12.11 0.15 -9.65
C HIS A 29 10.68 -0.39 -9.59
N TYR A 30 10.31 -0.94 -8.44
CA TYR A 30 8.95 -1.37 -8.17
C TYR A 30 8.43 -0.69 -6.91
N CYS A 31 7.13 -0.50 -6.85
CA CYS A 31 6.40 -0.05 -5.67
C CYS A 31 5.04 -0.75 -5.66
N TYR A 32 4.66 -1.35 -4.54
CA TYR A 32 3.35 -1.97 -4.35
C TYR A 32 2.96 -1.98 -2.87
N ILE A 33 1.69 -2.21 -2.57
CA ILE A 33 1.19 -2.42 -1.20
C ILE A 33 0.88 -3.90 -1.01
N ALA A 34 1.53 -4.53 -0.04
CA ALA A 34 1.19 -5.89 0.38
C ALA A 34 -0.13 -5.88 1.17
N PRO A 35 -1.01 -6.88 1.02
CA PRO A 35 -2.31 -6.87 1.70
C PRO A 35 -2.18 -7.04 3.22
N ALA A 36 -1.07 -7.63 3.69
CA ALA A 36 -0.80 -7.81 5.10
C ALA A 36 0.71 -7.72 5.40
N PRO A 37 1.13 -7.83 6.68
CA PRO A 37 2.54 -7.98 7.04
C PRO A 37 3.23 -9.12 6.26
N PRO A 38 4.57 -9.07 6.10
CA PRO A 38 5.33 -9.90 5.16
C PRO A 38 5.15 -11.42 5.30
N LYS A 39 4.64 -11.88 6.44
CA LYS A 39 4.24 -13.27 6.65
C LYS A 39 2.75 -13.25 7.02
N PRO A 40 1.85 -13.88 6.23
CA PRO A 40 2.08 -14.78 5.10
C PRO A 40 1.98 -14.13 3.70
N TYR A 41 1.83 -12.80 3.60
CA TYR A 41 1.53 -12.13 2.33
C TYR A 41 2.64 -11.16 1.90
N PRO A 42 3.76 -11.64 1.34
CA PRO A 42 4.87 -10.77 0.96
C PRO A 42 4.65 -10.05 -0.38
N PHE A 43 3.67 -10.45 -1.18
CA PHE A 43 3.51 -10.01 -2.57
C PHE A 43 2.31 -9.10 -2.78
N GLN A 44 2.30 -8.46 -3.94
CA GLN A 44 1.14 -7.75 -4.46
C GLN A 44 0.04 -8.74 -4.88
N TRP A 45 -1.19 -8.41 -4.49
CA TRP A 45 -2.38 -9.08 -5.00
C TRP A 45 -3.21 -8.08 -5.79
N PHE A 46 -3.65 -8.48 -6.98
CA PHE A 46 -4.33 -7.57 -7.92
C PHE A 46 -5.62 -7.00 -7.31
N TRP A 47 -6.47 -7.88 -6.77
CA TRP A 47 -7.76 -7.46 -6.21
C TRP A 47 -7.58 -6.51 -5.02
N ASP A 48 -6.69 -6.83 -4.09
CA ASP A 48 -6.37 -5.99 -2.94
C ASP A 48 -5.85 -4.61 -3.37
N THR A 49 -5.02 -4.57 -4.42
CA THR A 49 -4.51 -3.32 -4.99
C THR A 49 -5.64 -2.40 -5.44
N CYS A 50 -6.69 -2.91 -6.10
CA CYS A 50 -7.82 -2.10 -6.53
C CYS A 50 -8.49 -1.36 -5.35
N PHE A 51 -8.61 -2.01 -4.19
CA PHE A 51 -9.15 -1.37 -3.00
C PHE A 51 -8.17 -0.41 -2.34
N HIS A 52 -6.87 -0.74 -2.31
CA HIS A 52 -5.84 0.18 -1.81
C HIS A 52 -5.86 1.52 -2.57
N VAL A 53 -5.97 1.49 -3.90
CA VAL A 53 -6.02 2.67 -4.76
C VAL A 53 -7.20 3.56 -4.39
N ILE A 54 -8.40 2.98 -4.21
CA ILE A 54 -9.59 3.73 -3.80
C ILE A 54 -9.39 4.38 -2.42
N MET A 55 -8.84 3.64 -1.46
CA MET A 55 -8.57 4.17 -0.11
C MET A 55 -7.56 5.31 -0.14
N LEU A 56 -6.46 5.17 -0.90
CA LEU A 56 -5.44 6.21 -1.05
C LEU A 56 -6.00 7.47 -1.69
N ALA A 57 -6.80 7.33 -2.76
CA ALA A 57 -7.48 8.45 -3.40
C ALA A 57 -8.40 9.21 -2.43
N ARG A 58 -9.14 8.48 -1.57
CA ARG A 58 -9.98 9.09 -0.53
C ARG A 58 -9.18 9.75 0.60
N LEU A 59 -7.95 9.31 0.84
CA LEU A 59 -7.02 9.92 1.81
C LEU A 59 -6.20 11.08 1.22
N GLY A 60 -6.29 11.33 -0.08
CA GLY A 60 -5.48 12.33 -0.80
C GLY A 60 -4.05 11.88 -1.12
N GLU A 61 -3.73 10.59 -0.96
CA GLU A 61 -2.40 10.01 -1.21
C GLU A 61 -2.24 9.60 -2.69
N CYS A 62 -2.53 10.52 -3.61
CA CYS A 62 -2.63 10.22 -5.05
C CYS A 62 -1.31 9.78 -5.71
N GLU A 63 -0.14 10.09 -5.12
CA GLU A 63 1.15 9.65 -5.67
C GLU A 63 1.40 8.14 -5.49
N LEU A 64 0.74 7.53 -4.51
CA LEU A 64 0.86 6.10 -4.22
C LEU A 64 -0.30 5.28 -4.82
N ALA A 65 -1.39 5.95 -5.19
CA ALA A 65 -2.59 5.36 -5.79
C ALA A 65 -2.36 5.01 -7.26
#